data_AF-A0A482XSI8-F1
#
_entry.id   AF-A0A482XSI8-F1
#
_cell.length_a   1.000
_cell.length_b   1.000
_cell.length_c   1.000
_cell.angle_alpha   90.00
_cell.angle_beta   90.00
_cell.angle_gamma   90.00
#
_symmetry.space_group_name_H-M   'P 1'
#
loop_
_entity.id
_entity.type
_entity.pdbx_description
1 polymer ?
#
loop_
_entity_poly.entity_id
_entity_poly.type
_entity_poly.pdbx_seq_one_letter_code
_entity_poly.pdbx_strand_id
1 'polypeptide(L)'
;MTTPTQVLKVVGPKLVPFFKTVAIYFVLYIPVDRPSLFAAVIKCLPIVSLIIFVLLHGMSLADEYAFSRRILSGLVLSCVGDALLVWPEYFVHGMAAFGVAHVIYTYAFGFKPFNAALGAILYTLCALVTAVLMPGLSGVLAIGIPVYNCLLVTTVWRAIARVQLFEELWTWTKLCSCAGGIMFAVSDAMIGIHHFYHPILYSQTLIMVTYYAAQLGIALSVVDSKADFKARRDAELLLQKERNRSQCQLTENRQLQERN
;
A
#
# COMPACT_ATOMS: atom_id res chain seq x y z
N MET A 1 14.26 5.65 20.09
CA MET A 1 13.94 5.61 18.65
C MET A 1 15.11 4.96 17.93
N THR A 2 14.87 3.89 17.19
CA THR A 2 15.91 3.29 16.32
C THR A 2 16.24 4.32 15.23
N THR A 3 17.53 4.63 15.05
CA THR A 3 17.91 5.59 14.02
C THR A 3 17.68 4.98 12.63
N PRO A 4 17.34 5.78 11.60
CA PRO A 4 17.16 5.27 10.23
C PRO A 4 18.34 4.44 9.73
N THR A 5 19.55 4.78 10.18
CA THR A 5 20.80 4.07 9.87
C THR A 5 20.88 2.67 10.50
N GLN A 6 20.33 2.47 11.71
CA GLN A 6 20.26 1.15 12.34
C GLN A 6 19.23 0.26 11.64
N VAL A 7 18.06 0.83 11.29
CA VAL A 7 17.03 0.11 10.53
C VAL A 7 17.58 -0.33 9.18
N LEU A 8 18.29 0.57 8.48
CA LEU A 8 18.89 0.25 7.18
C LEU A 8 19.92 -0.88 7.26
N LYS A 9 20.73 -0.95 8.33
CA LYS A 9 21.70 -2.04 8.52
C LYS A 9 21.04 -3.41 8.73
N VAL A 10 19.89 -3.46 9.38
CA VAL A 10 19.16 -4.71 9.64
C VAL A 10 18.29 -5.12 8.46
N VAL A 11 17.64 -4.15 7.80
CA VAL A 11 16.71 -4.36 6.68
C VAL A 11 17.46 -4.54 5.36
N GLY A 12 18.55 -3.80 5.14
CA GLY A 12 19.32 -3.78 3.90
C GLY A 12 19.70 -5.16 3.37
N PRO A 13 20.35 -6.03 4.18
CA PRO A 13 20.71 -7.38 3.75
C PRO A 13 19.50 -8.22 3.30
N LYS A 14 18.34 -8.02 3.94
CA LYS A 14 17.10 -8.75 3.60
C LYS A 14 16.47 -8.26 2.28
N LEU A 15 16.82 -7.07 1.79
CA LEU A 15 16.34 -6.51 0.53
C LEU A 15 17.26 -6.84 -0.67
N VAL A 16 18.44 -7.41 -0.43
CA VAL A 16 19.37 -7.81 -1.51
C VAL A 16 18.69 -8.71 -2.57
N PRO A 17 17.86 -9.71 -2.21
CA PRO A 17 17.15 -10.53 -3.21
C PRO A 17 16.21 -9.70 -4.11
N PHE A 18 15.52 -8.70 -3.53
CA PHE A 18 14.65 -7.81 -4.30
C PHE A 18 15.43 -7.02 -5.35
N PHE A 19 16.52 -6.35 -4.96
CA PHE A 19 17.30 -5.58 -5.94
C PHE A 19 17.95 -6.47 -7.01
N LYS A 20 18.39 -7.69 -6.64
CA LYS A 20 18.91 -8.66 -7.62
C LYS A 20 17.85 -9.08 -8.63
N THR A 21 16.64 -9.39 -8.17
CA THR A 21 15.55 -9.82 -9.06
C THR A 21 15.02 -8.67 -9.93
N VAL A 22 15.00 -7.43 -9.42
CA VAL A 22 14.72 -6.23 -10.22
C VAL A 22 15.78 -6.06 -11.31
N ALA A 23 17.06 -6.20 -10.97
CA ALA A 23 18.14 -6.14 -11.96
C ALA A 23 17.98 -7.23 -13.02
N ILE A 24 17.67 -8.47 -12.64
CA ILE A 24 17.40 -9.57 -13.57
C ILE A 24 16.25 -9.23 -14.52
N TYR A 25 15.15 -8.67 -14.01
CA TYR A 25 14.01 -8.24 -14.84
C TYR A 25 14.44 -7.25 -15.93
N PHE A 26 15.18 -6.20 -15.56
CA PHE A 26 15.62 -5.17 -16.51
C PHE A 26 16.78 -5.60 -17.42
N VAL A 27 17.62 -6.55 -16.98
CA VAL A 27 18.70 -7.11 -17.82
C VAL A 27 18.14 -8.04 -18.88
N LEU A 28 17.18 -8.90 -18.51
CA LEU A 28 16.54 -9.80 -19.47
C LEU A 28 15.57 -9.07 -20.40
N TYR A 29 14.94 -7.99 -19.92
CA TYR A 29 14.06 -7.08 -20.65
C TYR A 29 13.17 -7.82 -21.68
N ILE A 30 12.42 -8.81 -21.19
CA ILE A 30 11.58 -9.62 -22.07
C ILE A 30 10.47 -8.74 -22.64
N PRO A 31 10.35 -8.61 -23.98
CA PRO A 31 9.34 -7.75 -24.60
C PRO A 31 7.90 -8.19 -24.26
N VAL A 32 7.02 -7.21 -24.02
CA VAL A 32 5.60 -7.44 -23.63
C VAL A 32 4.80 -8.17 -24.70
N ASP A 33 5.19 -8.06 -25.98
CA ASP A 33 4.57 -8.74 -27.13
C ASP A 33 4.86 -10.25 -27.19
N ARG A 34 5.70 -10.79 -26.29
CA ARG A 34 6.07 -12.22 -26.23
C ARG A 34 5.67 -12.86 -24.90
N PRO A 35 4.35 -13.05 -24.65
CA PRO A 35 3.89 -13.64 -23.40
C PRO A 35 4.41 -15.07 -23.25
N SER A 36 4.98 -15.37 -22.07
CA SER A 36 5.48 -16.71 -21.74
C SER A 36 5.45 -16.93 -20.23
N LEU A 37 5.39 -18.19 -19.81
CA LEU A 37 5.53 -18.55 -18.39
C LEU A 37 6.85 -18.02 -17.81
N PHE A 38 7.92 -18.05 -18.59
CA PHE A 38 9.21 -17.50 -18.19
C PHE A 38 9.12 -15.98 -17.93
N ALA A 39 8.50 -15.21 -18.83
CA ALA A 39 8.28 -13.78 -18.63
C ALA A 39 7.46 -13.50 -17.36
N ALA A 40 6.41 -14.28 -17.11
CA ALA A 40 5.59 -14.15 -15.90
C ALA A 40 6.40 -14.42 -14.62
N VAL A 41 7.22 -15.48 -14.61
CA VAL A 41 8.12 -15.77 -13.48
C VAL A 41 9.07 -14.60 -13.24
N ILE A 42 9.78 -14.13 -14.28
CA ILE A 42 10.75 -13.04 -14.16
C ILE A 42 10.09 -11.75 -13.67
N LYS A 43 8.87 -11.44 -14.12
CA LYS A 43 8.08 -10.29 -13.66
C LYS A 43 7.65 -10.40 -12.20
N CYS A 44 7.35 -11.62 -11.73
CA CYS A 44 6.89 -11.85 -10.35
C CYS A 44 8.03 -11.90 -9.32
N LEU A 45 9.26 -12.25 -9.72
CA LEU A 45 10.39 -12.47 -8.81
C LEU A 45 10.68 -11.30 -7.83
N PRO A 46 10.60 -10.02 -8.24
CA PRO A 46 10.74 -8.91 -7.29
C PRO A 46 9.66 -8.93 -6.20
N ILE A 47 8.40 -9.18 -6.55
CA ILE A 47 7.31 -9.21 -5.58
C ILE A 47 7.43 -10.42 -4.65
N VAL A 48 7.81 -11.59 -5.19
CA VAL A 48 8.13 -12.78 -4.38
C VAL A 48 9.24 -12.49 -3.37
N SER A 49 10.27 -11.73 -3.77
CA SER A 49 11.34 -11.31 -2.86
C SER A 49 10.82 -10.42 -1.73
N LEU A 50 9.87 -9.52 -2.02
CA LEU A 50 9.23 -8.68 -1.01
C LEU A 50 8.30 -9.49 -0.08
N ILE A 51 7.58 -10.47 -0.62
CA ILE A 51 6.79 -11.42 0.19
C ILE A 51 7.71 -12.10 1.20
N ILE A 52 8.81 -12.70 0.75
CA ILE A 52 9.80 -13.35 1.62
C ILE A 52 10.37 -12.36 2.64
N PHE A 53 10.68 -11.13 2.24
CA PHE A 53 11.14 -10.07 3.14
C PHE A 53 10.13 -9.82 4.29
N VAL A 54 8.84 -9.68 3.98
CA VAL A 54 7.79 -9.46 4.99
C VAL A 54 7.66 -10.69 5.91
N LEU A 55 7.71 -11.91 5.37
CA LEU A 55 7.68 -13.16 6.16
C LEU A 55 8.84 -13.21 7.17
N LEU A 56 10.06 -12.87 6.73
CA LEU A 56 11.29 -12.88 7.54
C LEU A 56 11.36 -11.74 8.58
N HIS A 57 10.47 -10.75 8.51
CA HIS A 57 10.35 -9.71 9.55
C HIS A 57 9.44 -10.15 10.72
N GLY A 58 8.83 -11.33 10.58
CA GLY A 58 8.07 -12.03 11.59
C GLY A 58 6.58 -11.96 11.31
N MET A 59 5.94 -13.13 11.42
CA MET A 59 4.50 -13.29 11.41
C MET A 59 4.07 -14.01 12.68
N SER A 60 3.04 -13.50 13.34
CA SER A 60 2.27 -14.30 14.29
C SER A 60 0.77 -14.02 14.11
N LEU A 61 -0.06 -14.87 14.68
CA LEU A 61 -1.52 -14.71 14.65
C LEU A 61 -2.00 -13.58 15.57
N ALA A 62 -1.14 -13.07 16.46
CA ALA A 62 -1.47 -11.95 17.33
C ALA A 62 -1.85 -10.69 16.54
N ASP A 63 -2.70 -9.85 17.14
CA ASP A 63 -3.19 -8.60 16.54
C ASP A 63 -2.06 -7.62 16.19
N GLU A 64 -0.93 -7.72 16.88
CA GLU A 64 0.28 -6.94 16.60
C GLU A 64 0.84 -7.16 15.18
N TYR A 65 0.47 -8.25 14.49
CA TYR A 65 0.85 -8.55 13.11
C TYR A 65 -0.26 -8.34 12.09
N ALA A 66 -1.45 -7.87 12.50
CA ALA A 66 -2.57 -7.71 11.57
C ALA A 66 -2.23 -6.80 10.38
N PHE A 67 -1.43 -5.75 10.59
CA PHE A 67 -0.93 -4.89 9.53
C PHE A 67 -0.04 -5.67 8.55
N SER A 68 1.00 -6.35 9.03
CA SER A 68 1.94 -7.12 8.20
C SER A 68 1.25 -8.23 7.41
N ARG A 69 0.24 -8.91 7.99
CA ARG A 69 -0.56 -9.92 7.28
C ARG A 69 -1.34 -9.33 6.13
N ARG A 70 -1.96 -8.16 6.31
CA ARG A 70 -2.68 -7.47 5.23
C ARG A 70 -1.73 -7.04 4.12
N ILE A 71 -0.58 -6.45 4.47
CA ILE A 71 0.44 -6.10 3.48
C ILE A 71 0.91 -7.35 2.70
N LEU A 72 1.16 -8.46 3.39
CA LEU A 72 1.52 -9.73 2.75
C LEU A 72 0.43 -10.23 1.80
N SER A 73 -0.84 -10.24 2.22
CA SER A 73 -1.96 -10.65 1.36
C SER A 73 -2.08 -9.77 0.11
N GLY A 74 -1.90 -8.45 0.26
CA GLY A 74 -1.88 -7.52 -0.87
C GLY A 74 -0.71 -7.77 -1.82
N LEU A 75 0.48 -8.09 -1.30
CA LEU A 75 1.65 -8.44 -2.12
C LEU A 75 1.44 -9.75 -2.88
N VAL A 76 0.83 -10.77 -2.24
CA VAL A 76 0.49 -12.04 -2.91
C VAL A 76 -0.50 -11.80 -4.04
N LEU A 77 -1.56 -11.03 -3.81
CA LEU A 77 -2.52 -10.68 -4.87
C LEU A 77 -1.90 -9.82 -5.97
N SER A 78 -0.99 -8.91 -5.62
CA SER A 78 -0.23 -8.14 -6.61
C SER A 78 0.63 -9.04 -7.49
N CYS A 79 1.29 -10.04 -6.89
CA CYS A 79 2.07 -11.04 -7.63
C CYS A 79 1.20 -11.88 -8.56
N VAL A 80 -0.01 -12.26 -8.14
CA VAL A 80 -0.99 -12.93 -9.00
C VAL A 80 -1.41 -12.00 -10.14
N GLY A 81 -1.68 -10.73 -9.84
CA GLY A 81 -1.96 -9.70 -10.84
C GLY A 81 -0.84 -9.57 -11.88
N ASP A 82 0.41 -9.53 -11.45
CA ASP A 82 1.58 -9.46 -12.34
C ASP A 82 1.66 -10.64 -13.31
N ALA A 83 1.42 -11.85 -12.80
CA ALA A 83 1.40 -13.06 -13.60
C ALA A 83 0.28 -13.01 -14.65
N LEU A 84 -0.94 -12.62 -14.25
CA LEU A 84 -2.08 -12.51 -15.15
C LEU A 84 -1.88 -11.43 -16.22
N LEU A 85 -1.30 -10.28 -15.86
CA LEU A 85 -1.04 -9.19 -16.80
C LEU A 85 0.04 -9.49 -17.87
N VAL A 86 0.70 -10.65 -17.82
CA VAL A 86 1.61 -11.07 -18.91
C VAL A 86 0.83 -11.42 -20.17
N TRP A 87 -0.39 -11.95 -20.02
CA TRP A 87 -1.24 -12.33 -21.16
C TRP A 87 -2.37 -11.31 -21.34
N PRO A 88 -2.53 -10.73 -22.55
CA PRO A 88 -3.58 -9.74 -22.82
C PRO A 88 -4.99 -10.23 -22.48
N GLU A 89 -5.27 -11.52 -22.66
CA GLU A 89 -6.59 -12.14 -22.43
C GLU A 89 -6.98 -12.10 -20.94
N TYR A 90 -6.00 -12.09 -20.04
CA TYR A 90 -6.21 -12.05 -18.59
C TYR A 90 -6.09 -10.64 -18.01
N PHE A 91 -6.03 -9.59 -18.85
CA PHE A 91 -5.89 -8.21 -18.40
C PHE A 91 -6.94 -7.83 -17.33
N VAL A 92 -8.22 -8.13 -17.57
CA VAL A 92 -9.32 -7.87 -16.62
C VAL A 92 -9.14 -8.64 -15.31
N HIS A 93 -8.68 -9.90 -15.38
CA HIS A 93 -8.45 -10.74 -14.20
C HIS A 93 -7.26 -10.22 -13.38
N GLY A 94 -6.19 -9.77 -14.05
CA GLY A 94 -5.05 -9.12 -13.42
C GLY A 94 -5.46 -7.82 -12.71
N MET A 95 -6.24 -6.96 -13.37
CA MET A 95 -6.81 -5.76 -12.74
C MET A 95 -7.69 -6.09 -11.55
N ALA A 96 -8.51 -7.15 -11.63
CA ALA A 96 -9.32 -7.58 -10.49
C ALA A 96 -8.45 -8.01 -9.30
N ALA A 97 -7.37 -8.77 -9.54
CA ALA A 97 -6.42 -9.17 -8.49
C ALA A 97 -5.77 -7.95 -7.83
N PHE A 98 -5.33 -6.96 -8.61
CA PHE A 98 -4.82 -5.69 -8.09
C PHE A 98 -5.90 -4.88 -7.36
N GLY A 99 -7.14 -4.88 -7.83
CA GLY A 99 -8.26 -4.23 -7.17
C GLY A 99 -8.51 -4.79 -5.77
N VAL A 100 -8.47 -6.12 -5.61
CA VAL A 100 -8.56 -6.77 -4.29
C VAL A 100 -7.32 -6.43 -3.45
N ALA A 101 -6.12 -6.38 -4.03
CA ALA A 101 -4.92 -5.94 -3.31
C ALA A 101 -5.08 -4.52 -2.74
N HIS A 102 -5.62 -3.58 -3.52
CA HIS A 102 -5.92 -2.20 -3.09
C HIS A 102 -6.93 -2.14 -1.94
N VAL A 103 -7.97 -2.97 -1.96
CA VAL A 103 -8.91 -3.09 -0.82
C VAL A 103 -8.17 -3.53 0.45
N ILE A 104 -7.30 -4.53 0.34
CA ILE A 104 -6.52 -5.02 1.48
C ILE A 104 -5.51 -3.97 1.97
N TYR A 105 -4.81 -3.28 1.07
CA TYR A 105 -3.89 -2.20 1.42
C TYR A 105 -4.62 -1.02 2.09
N THR A 106 -5.77 -0.61 1.55
CA THR A 106 -6.65 0.38 2.17
C THR A 106 -7.01 -0.01 3.60
N TYR A 107 -7.42 -1.26 3.81
CA TYR A 107 -7.73 -1.76 5.14
C TYR A 107 -6.51 -1.86 6.06
N ALA A 108 -5.31 -2.12 5.53
CA ALA A 108 -4.07 -2.07 6.28
C ALA A 108 -3.73 -0.65 6.73
N PHE A 109 -3.88 0.33 5.85
CA PHE A 109 -3.60 1.74 6.13
C PHE A 109 -4.63 2.37 7.09
N GLY A 110 -5.85 1.87 7.08
CA GLY A 110 -6.92 2.24 8.01
C GLY A 110 -7.53 3.62 7.69
N PHE A 111 -8.64 3.93 8.37
CA PHE A 111 -9.48 5.10 8.07
C PHE A 111 -9.30 6.30 9.02
N LYS A 112 -8.32 6.24 9.91
CA LYS A 112 -7.98 7.34 10.84
C LYS A 112 -6.56 7.86 10.59
N PRO A 113 -6.35 9.18 10.50
CA PRO A 113 -7.38 10.22 10.44
C PRO A 113 -8.15 10.18 9.11
N PHE A 114 -9.42 10.60 9.08
CA PHE A 114 -10.23 10.50 7.87
C PHE A 114 -9.74 11.45 6.77
N ASN A 115 -9.54 12.74 7.09
CA ASN A 115 -9.10 13.80 6.16
C ASN A 115 -9.92 13.83 4.84
N ALA A 116 -11.19 14.22 4.95
CA ALA A 116 -12.12 14.27 3.81
C ALA A 116 -11.70 15.25 2.71
N ALA A 117 -11.09 16.38 3.07
CA ALA A 117 -10.64 17.39 2.10
C ALA A 117 -9.57 16.83 1.16
N LEU A 118 -8.58 16.12 1.69
CA LEU A 118 -7.58 15.42 0.90
C LEU A 118 -8.24 14.37 -0.01
N GLY A 119 -9.20 13.61 0.53
CA GLY A 119 -9.97 12.64 -0.25
C GLY A 119 -10.65 13.31 -1.45
N ALA A 120 -11.40 14.38 -1.21
CA ALA A 120 -12.11 15.13 -2.27
C ALA A 120 -11.16 15.61 -3.38
N ILE A 121 -10.00 16.16 -3.03
CA ILE A 121 -8.98 16.58 -4.00
C ILE A 121 -8.53 15.39 -4.86
N LEU A 122 -8.16 14.27 -4.22
CA LEU A 122 -7.65 13.09 -4.93
C LEU A 122 -8.72 12.44 -5.81
N TYR A 123 -9.96 12.32 -5.33
CA TYR A 123 -11.07 11.79 -6.13
C TYR A 123 -11.41 12.71 -7.30
N THR A 124 -11.29 14.03 -7.14
CA THR A 124 -11.50 14.98 -8.25
C THR A 124 -10.43 14.78 -9.32
N LEU A 125 -9.16 14.69 -8.93
CA LEU A 125 -8.07 14.39 -9.86
C LEU A 125 -8.27 13.02 -10.55
N CYS A 126 -8.68 12.00 -9.79
CA CYS A 126 -8.99 10.67 -10.31
C CYS A 126 -10.15 10.70 -11.33
N ALA A 127 -11.19 11.49 -11.07
CA ALA A 127 -12.31 11.66 -11.99
C ALA A 127 -11.86 12.33 -13.30
N LEU A 128 -10.99 13.34 -13.24
CA LEU A 128 -10.41 13.99 -14.42
C LEU A 128 -9.59 12.99 -15.25
N VAL A 129 -8.70 12.23 -14.62
CA VAL A 129 -7.91 11.19 -15.31
C VAL A 129 -8.83 10.15 -15.94
N THR A 130 -9.84 9.68 -15.20
CA THR A 130 -10.80 8.70 -15.72
C THR A 130 -11.56 9.24 -16.92
N ALA A 131 -12.01 10.50 -16.87
CA ALA A 131 -12.70 11.15 -17.99
C ALA A 131 -11.83 11.24 -19.26
N VAL A 132 -10.53 11.48 -19.12
CA VAL A 132 -9.58 11.45 -20.25
C VAL A 132 -9.47 10.05 -20.86
N LEU A 133 -9.52 8.99 -20.05
CA LEU A 133 -9.42 7.61 -20.53
C LEU A 133 -10.73 7.09 -21.14
N MET A 134 -11.89 7.59 -20.70
CA MET A 134 -13.22 7.09 -21.09
C MET A 134 -13.41 6.86 -22.60
N PRO A 135 -12.99 7.75 -23.52
CA PRO A 135 -13.19 7.55 -24.96
C PRO A 135 -12.50 6.31 -25.53
N GLY A 136 -11.41 5.85 -24.91
CA GLY A 136 -10.68 4.64 -25.33
C GLY A 136 -11.16 3.36 -24.65
N LEU A 137 -12.15 3.44 -23.75
CA LEU A 137 -12.68 2.29 -23.04
C LEU A 137 -13.90 1.70 -23.77
N SER A 138 -13.99 0.36 -23.78
CA SER A 138 -15.13 -0.36 -24.34
C SER A 138 -15.47 -1.60 -23.52
N GLY A 139 -16.69 -2.11 -23.68
CA GLY A 139 -17.16 -3.32 -23.01
C GLY A 139 -17.05 -3.23 -21.49
N VAL A 140 -16.55 -4.30 -20.85
CA VAL A 140 -16.40 -4.40 -19.39
C VAL A 140 -15.45 -3.34 -18.81
N LEU A 141 -14.48 -2.85 -19.60
CA LEU A 141 -13.49 -1.88 -19.14
C LEU A 141 -14.08 -0.48 -18.92
N ALA A 142 -15.17 -0.13 -19.61
CA ALA A 142 -15.85 1.15 -19.43
C ALA A 142 -16.41 1.34 -18.01
N ILE A 143 -16.70 0.24 -17.30
CA ILE A 143 -17.12 0.25 -15.90
C ILE A 143 -15.96 -0.17 -14.98
N GLY A 144 -15.18 -1.16 -15.41
CA GLY A 144 -14.07 -1.72 -14.63
C GLY A 144 -13.00 -0.70 -14.29
N ILE A 145 -12.58 0.16 -15.23
CA ILE A 145 -11.54 1.16 -15.00
C ILE A 145 -11.97 2.25 -14.00
N PRO A 146 -13.17 2.88 -14.11
CA PRO A 146 -13.64 3.78 -13.08
C PRO A 146 -13.69 3.16 -11.67
N VAL A 147 -14.18 1.92 -11.55
CA VAL A 147 -14.24 1.20 -10.27
C VAL A 147 -12.83 0.95 -9.73
N TYR A 148 -11.92 0.46 -10.58
CA TYR A 148 -10.53 0.22 -10.21
C TYR A 148 -9.84 1.50 -9.75
N ASN A 149 -9.98 2.60 -10.50
CA ASN A 149 -9.41 3.90 -10.17
C ASN A 149 -9.92 4.42 -8.82
N CYS A 150 -11.21 4.21 -8.51
CA CYS A 150 -11.77 4.51 -7.18
C CYS A 150 -11.09 3.72 -6.06
N LEU A 151 -10.77 2.43 -6.25
CA LEU A 151 -10.06 1.62 -5.27
C LEU A 151 -8.60 2.09 -5.09
N LEU A 152 -7.92 2.36 -6.20
CA LEU A 152 -6.55 2.86 -6.22
C LEU A 152 -6.45 4.22 -5.52
N VAL A 153 -7.31 5.19 -5.88
CA VAL A 153 -7.29 6.52 -5.25
C VAL A 153 -7.66 6.45 -3.76
N THR A 154 -8.54 5.53 -3.34
CA THR A 154 -8.79 5.27 -1.92
C THR A 154 -7.50 4.86 -1.23
N THR A 155 -6.76 3.93 -1.82
CA THR A 155 -5.49 3.43 -1.27
C THR A 155 -4.46 4.56 -1.12
N VAL A 156 -4.31 5.40 -2.15
CA VAL A 156 -3.44 6.59 -2.13
C VAL A 156 -3.87 7.57 -1.04
N TRP A 157 -5.17 7.88 -0.97
CA TRP A 157 -5.72 8.78 0.04
C TRP A 157 -5.42 8.27 1.45
N ARG A 158 -5.66 6.97 1.71
CA ARG A 158 -5.36 6.37 3.01
C ARG A 158 -3.86 6.35 3.33
N ALA A 159 -3.02 6.12 2.33
CA ALA A 159 -1.57 6.12 2.47
C ALA A 159 -1.01 7.52 2.79
N ILE A 160 -1.58 8.58 2.22
CA ILE A 160 -1.19 9.97 2.51
C ILE A 160 -1.81 10.43 3.85
N ALA A 161 -3.10 10.18 4.09
CA ALA A 161 -3.80 10.65 5.29
C ALA A 161 -3.19 10.11 6.60
N ARG A 162 -2.62 8.90 6.58
CA ARG A 162 -1.94 8.33 7.74
C ARG A 162 -0.58 8.97 8.05
N VAL A 163 0.01 9.70 7.10
CA VAL A 163 1.26 10.44 7.24
C VAL A 163 0.93 11.80 7.85
N GLN A 164 0.74 11.84 9.17
CA GLN A 164 0.56 13.08 9.93
C GLN A 164 1.92 13.80 10.06
N LEU A 165 2.35 14.48 8.98
CA LEU A 165 3.68 15.14 8.88
C LEU A 165 3.94 16.19 9.97
N PHE A 166 2.89 16.76 10.55
CA PHE A 166 2.97 17.87 11.52
C PHE A 166 2.65 17.44 12.95
N GLU A 167 2.46 16.15 13.20
CA GLU A 167 2.33 15.60 14.56
C GLU A 167 3.62 14.84 14.93
N GLU A 168 3.98 14.78 16.22
CA GLU A 168 5.22 14.13 16.72
C GLU A 168 5.35 12.62 16.38
N LEU A 169 4.36 12.03 15.72
CA LEU A 169 4.20 10.60 15.46
C LEU A 169 4.47 10.18 14.01
N TRP A 170 5.24 10.97 13.27
CA TRP A 170 5.65 10.57 11.92
C TRP A 170 6.80 9.57 11.96
N THR A 171 6.61 8.43 11.30
CA THR A 171 7.60 7.36 11.19
C THR A 171 8.01 7.17 9.74
N TRP A 172 9.27 6.81 9.52
CA TRP A 172 9.80 6.52 8.18
C TRP A 172 9.00 5.43 7.45
N THR A 173 8.45 4.46 8.17
CA THR A 173 7.59 3.40 7.61
C THR A 173 6.24 3.93 7.09
N LYS A 174 5.65 4.95 7.73
CA LYS A 174 4.45 5.62 7.20
C LYS A 174 4.78 6.37 5.91
N LEU A 175 5.94 7.02 5.80
CA LEU A 175 6.38 7.58 4.51
C LEU A 175 6.51 6.52 3.44
N CYS A 176 7.14 5.38 3.74
CA CYS A 176 7.33 4.33 2.76
C CYS A 176 5.98 3.89 2.17
N SER A 177 4.93 3.78 3.00
CA SER A 177 3.58 3.50 2.48
C SER A 177 2.99 4.63 1.63
N CYS A 178 3.25 5.90 1.98
CA CYS A 178 2.78 7.06 1.22
C CYS A 178 3.48 7.17 -0.14
N ALA A 179 4.81 7.15 -0.14
CA ALA A 179 5.61 7.11 -1.36
C ALA A 179 5.25 5.88 -2.21
N GLY A 180 5.05 4.74 -1.56
CA GLY A 180 4.61 3.50 -2.20
C GLY A 180 3.27 3.64 -2.91
N GLY A 181 2.24 4.15 -2.20
CA GLY A 181 0.92 4.38 -2.77
C GLY A 181 0.92 5.36 -3.95
N ILE A 182 1.65 6.48 -3.83
CA ILE A 182 1.79 7.46 -4.91
C ILE A 182 2.46 6.83 -6.14
N MET A 183 3.57 6.11 -5.95
CA MET A 183 4.27 5.44 -7.05
C MET A 183 3.41 4.36 -7.72
N PHE A 184 2.54 3.69 -6.96
CA PHE A 184 1.58 2.73 -7.51
C PHE A 184 0.61 3.45 -8.45
N ALA A 185 0.04 4.57 -7.99
CA ALA A 185 -0.89 5.34 -8.82
C ALA A 185 -0.23 5.91 -10.08
N VAL A 186 1.04 6.31 -9.99
CA VAL A 186 1.82 6.72 -11.18
C VAL A 186 1.98 5.55 -12.14
N SER A 187 2.40 4.37 -11.67
CA SER A 187 2.51 3.16 -12.50
C SER A 187 1.22 2.85 -13.24
N ASP A 188 0.09 2.82 -12.52
CA ASP A 188 -1.20 2.44 -13.10
C ASP A 188 -1.76 3.51 -14.03
N ALA A 189 -1.52 4.79 -13.74
CA ALA A 189 -1.85 5.87 -14.68
C ALA A 189 -1.07 5.72 -15.99
N MET A 190 0.20 5.30 -15.95
CA MET A 190 0.99 5.02 -17.15
C MET A 190 0.45 3.82 -17.93
N ILE A 191 0.00 2.76 -17.26
CA ILE A 191 -0.71 1.64 -17.91
C ILE A 191 -1.98 2.15 -18.61
N GLY A 192 -2.83 2.89 -17.89
CA GLY A 192 -4.08 3.41 -18.43
C GLY A 192 -3.89 4.32 -19.64
N ILE A 193 -2.95 5.26 -19.55
CA ILE A 193 -2.64 6.18 -20.66
C ILE A 193 -2.07 5.40 -21.86
N HIS A 194 -1.11 4.50 -21.65
CA HIS A 194 -0.48 3.74 -22.73
C HIS A 194 -1.48 2.85 -23.49
N HIS A 195 -2.43 2.22 -22.78
CA HIS A 195 -3.40 1.31 -23.38
C HIS A 195 -4.66 1.98 -23.93
N PHE A 196 -5.15 3.06 -23.30
CA PHE A 196 -6.48 3.63 -23.61
C PHE A 196 -6.47 5.06 -24.13
N TYR A 197 -5.31 5.73 -24.19
CA TYR A 197 -5.23 7.10 -24.70
C TYR A 197 -4.18 7.28 -25.78
N HIS A 198 -2.90 7.11 -25.44
CA HIS A 198 -1.80 7.26 -26.39
C HIS A 198 -0.58 6.43 -25.97
N PRO A 199 0.11 5.75 -26.91
CA PRO A 199 1.31 4.99 -26.60
C PRO A 199 2.41 5.90 -26.00
N ILE A 200 2.83 5.54 -24.79
CA ILE A 200 4.01 6.11 -24.11
C ILE A 200 5.29 5.41 -24.59
N LEU A 201 6.33 6.20 -24.91
CA LEU A 201 7.66 5.70 -25.23
C LEU A 201 8.33 5.10 -23.97
N TYR A 202 8.94 3.91 -24.11
CA TYR A 202 9.54 3.17 -22.99
C TYR A 202 8.55 2.84 -21.85
N SER A 203 7.26 2.65 -22.18
CA SER A 203 6.19 2.36 -21.22
C SER A 203 6.54 1.21 -20.27
N GLN A 204 7.03 0.09 -20.80
CA GLN A 204 7.43 -1.08 -19.99
C GLN A 204 8.43 -0.72 -18.90
N THR A 205 9.46 0.07 -19.21
CA THR A 205 10.47 0.46 -18.23
C THR A 205 9.87 1.38 -17.15
N LEU A 206 9.17 2.43 -17.58
CA LEU A 206 8.66 3.45 -16.67
C LEU A 206 7.59 2.87 -15.71
N ILE A 207 6.69 2.04 -16.24
CA ILE A 207 5.68 1.33 -15.44
C ILE A 207 6.37 0.44 -14.41
N MET A 208 7.34 -0.39 -14.81
CA MET A 208 7.92 -1.37 -13.90
C MET A 208 8.85 -0.74 -12.86
N VAL A 209 9.56 0.35 -13.18
CA VAL A 209 10.36 1.10 -12.20
C VAL A 209 9.46 1.69 -11.12
N THR A 210 8.39 2.38 -11.53
CA THR A 210 7.45 3.00 -10.59
C THR A 210 6.69 1.95 -9.79
N TYR A 211 6.28 0.85 -10.41
CA TYR A 211 5.63 -0.28 -9.76
C TYR A 211 6.51 -0.99 -8.71
N TYR A 212 7.74 -1.36 -9.07
CA TYR A 212 8.62 -2.02 -8.10
C TYR A 212 9.02 -1.08 -6.95
N ALA A 213 9.20 0.21 -7.22
CA ALA A 213 9.38 1.22 -6.17
C ALA A 213 8.13 1.31 -5.27
N ALA A 214 6.93 1.25 -5.86
CA ALA A 214 5.67 1.26 -5.13
C ALA A 214 5.58 0.10 -4.14
N GLN A 215 5.79 -1.12 -4.63
CA GLN A 215 5.69 -2.34 -3.84
C GLN A 215 6.79 -2.40 -2.77
N LEU A 216 8.01 -1.93 -3.07
CA LEU A 216 9.07 -1.80 -2.07
C LEU A 216 8.65 -0.85 -0.93
N GLY A 217 8.09 0.32 -1.25
CA GLY A 217 7.61 1.28 -0.25
C GLY A 217 6.49 0.69 0.62
N ILE A 218 5.54 -0.01 0.01
CA ILE A 218 4.46 -0.68 0.74
C ILE A 218 5.02 -1.80 1.64
N ALA A 219 5.94 -2.63 1.15
CA ALA A 219 6.56 -3.69 1.93
C ALA A 219 7.40 -3.16 3.10
N LEU A 220 8.19 -2.09 2.90
CA LEU A 220 8.98 -1.44 3.94
C LEU A 220 8.12 -0.85 5.07
N SER A 221 6.85 -0.55 4.81
CA SER A 221 5.95 -0.01 5.82
C SER A 221 5.67 -0.96 6.99
N VAL A 222 6.03 -2.24 6.88
CA VAL A 222 5.85 -3.24 7.96
C VAL A 222 6.94 -3.19 9.04
N VAL A 223 8.07 -2.51 8.79
CA VAL A 223 9.30 -2.68 9.59
C VAL A 223 9.14 -2.28 11.07
N ASP A 224 8.39 -1.20 11.35
CA ASP A 224 8.16 -0.67 12.71
C ASP A 224 6.75 -0.98 13.22
N SER A 225 5.98 -1.81 12.51
CA SER A 225 4.56 -2.08 12.82
C SER A 225 4.32 -2.59 14.24
N LYS A 226 5.21 -3.43 14.78
CA LYS A 226 5.12 -3.94 16.16
C LYS A 226 5.35 -2.84 17.20
N ALA A 227 6.32 -1.96 16.95
CA ALA A 227 6.62 -0.85 17.84
C ALA A 227 5.45 0.15 17.87
N ASP A 228 4.89 0.46 16.70
CA ASP A 228 3.68 1.27 16.55
C ASP A 228 2.48 0.66 17.29
N PHE A 229 2.27 -0.67 17.18
CA PHE A 229 1.19 -1.36 17.88
C PHE A 229 1.35 -1.26 19.41
N LYS A 230 2.56 -1.55 19.92
CA LYS A 230 2.83 -1.47 21.36
C LYS A 230 2.59 -0.07 21.90
N ALA A 231 3.10 0.96 21.23
CA ALA A 231 2.92 2.35 21.62
C ALA A 231 1.43 2.76 21.66
N ARG A 232 0.64 2.33 20.67
CA ARG A 232 -0.82 2.59 20.65
C ARG A 232 -1.54 1.91 21.81
N ARG A 233 -1.24 0.65 22.07
CA ARG A 233 -1.85 -0.11 23.18
C ARG A 233 -1.51 0.53 24.53
N ASP A 234 -0.27 0.95 24.72
CA ASP A 234 0.16 1.59 25.97
C ASP A 234 -0.55 2.95 26.16
N ALA A 235 -0.73 3.73 25.09
CA ALA A 235 -1.50 4.98 25.14
C ALA A 235 -3.00 4.75 25.44
N GLU A 236 -3.63 3.73 24.85
CA GLU A 236 -5.03 3.37 25.15
C GLU A 236 -5.22 2.95 26.61
N LEU A 237 -4.29 2.17 27.16
CA LEU A 237 -4.30 1.80 28.59
C LEU A 237 -4.16 3.01 29.52
N LEU A 238 -3.32 3.98 29.15
CA LEU A 238 -3.18 5.24 29.90
C LEU A 238 -4.47 6.06 29.88
N LEU A 239 -5.07 6.26 28.70
CA LEU A 239 -6.34 6.97 28.56
C LEU A 239 -7.48 6.29 29.33
N GLN A 240 -7.52 4.95 29.31
CA GLN A 240 -8.50 4.20 30.10
C GLN A 240 -8.28 4.39 31.61
N LYS A 241 -7.02 4.38 32.05
CA LYS A 241 -6.67 4.62 33.46
C LYS A 241 -7.02 6.03 33.92
N GLU A 242 -6.83 7.04 33.07
CA GLU A 242 -7.24 8.42 33.34
C GLU A 242 -8.76 8.55 33.42
N ARG A 243 -9.48 7.97 32.45
CA ARG A 243 -10.95 7.94 32.46
C ARG A 243 -11.51 7.30 33.73
N ASN A 244 -10.96 6.18 34.15
CA ASN A 244 -11.36 5.49 35.37
C ASN A 244 -11.07 6.34 36.63
N ARG A 245 -9.93 7.05 36.67
CA ARG A 245 -9.60 7.97 37.78
C ARG A 245 -10.56 9.15 37.85
N SER A 246 -10.89 9.77 36.72
CA SER A 246 -11.87 10.86 36.67
C SER A 246 -13.26 10.40 37.11
N GLN A 247 -13.69 9.20 36.73
CA GLN A 247 -14.96 8.62 37.18
C GLN A 247 -14.99 8.34 38.69
N CYS A 248 -13.89 7.83 39.25
CA CYS A 248 -13.76 7.61 40.70
C CYS A 248 -13.90 8.92 41.48
N GLN A 249 -13.18 9.97 41.07
CA GLN A 249 -13.25 11.30 41.68
C GLN A 249 -14.66 11.92 41.58
N LEU A 250 -15.33 11.79 40.44
CA LEU A 250 -16.71 12.26 40.26
C LEU A 250 -17.69 11.53 41.20
N THR A 251 -17.48 10.24 41.44
CA THR A 251 -18.32 9.42 42.33
C THR A 251 -18.11 9.80 43.80
N GLU A 252 -16.85 9.97 44.23
CA GLU A 252 -16.52 10.43 45.58
C GLU A 252 -17.10 11.82 45.87
N ASN A 253 -16.98 12.76 44.92
CA ASN A 253 -17.52 14.11 45.08
C ASN A 253 -19.06 14.12 45.21
N ARG A 254 -19.77 13.25 44.47
CA ARG A 254 -21.23 13.11 44.63
C ARG A 254 -21.61 12.59 46.01
N GLN A 255 -20.91 11.57 46.50
CA GLN A 255 -21.16 11.02 47.84
C GLN A 255 -20.90 12.03 48.96
N LEU A 256 -19.90 12.89 48.79
CA LEU A 256 -19.63 13.99 49.74
C LEU A 256 -20.73 15.07 49.70
N GLN A 257 -21.28 15.37 48.52
CA GLN A 257 -22.41 16.29 48.38
C GLN A 257 -23.71 15.75 48.98
N GLU A 258 -23.98 14.45 48.86
CA GLU A 258 -25.18 13.81 49.45
C GLU A 258 -25.11 13.69 50.98
N ARG A 259 -23.93 13.85 51.58
CA ARG A 259 -23.71 13.79 53.04
C ARG A 259 -23.81 15.14 53.76
N ASN A 260 -23.86 16.25 53.03
CA ASN A 260 -23.97 17.61 53.56
C ASN A 260 -25.37 18.18 53.31
#